data_AF-A0A160VRS5-F1
#
_entry.id   AF-A0A160VRS5-F1
#
_cell.length_a   1.000
_cell.length_b   1.000
_cell.length_c   1.000
_cell.angle_alpha   90.00
_cell.angle_beta   90.00
_cell.angle_gamma   90.00
#
_symmetry.space_group_name_H-M   'P 1'
#
loop_
_entity.id
_entity.type
_entity.pdbx_description
1 polymer ?
#
loop_
_entity_poly.entity_id
_entity_poly.type
_entity_poly.pdbx_seq_one_letter_code
_entity_poly.pdbx_strand_id
1 'polypeptide(L)'
;MIEKLKHLRTLHRDFEDKLPLLRDFQALSECYQILNREIQILSEISDEAFKLGREFERYVQETLRLVVQMKGLIEDALATFNERDRLEFSIRKIIQFNRNYDYILTENLNSMITYAEFMEIMDKGGVPSHFMERISKAEKIVKDFTLLIKFLRLLYDRPSDIFKVEFLLRTLNAQGLKWVEVRHLERETGIPRDEIQDILEALTLIGITERMERGGESVYRVRDSGED
;
A
#
# COMPACT_ATOMS: atom_id res chain seq x y z
N MET A 1 4.04 20.05 -7.84
CA MET A 1 4.75 18.75 -7.79
C MET A 1 4.67 18.00 -9.13
N ILE A 2 3.48 17.55 -9.56
CA ILE A 2 3.31 16.70 -10.76
C ILE A 2 3.91 17.34 -12.02
N GLU A 3 3.66 18.63 -12.27
CA GLU A 3 4.22 19.32 -13.44
C GLU A 3 5.76 19.40 -13.41
N LYS A 4 6.38 19.51 -12.22
CA LYS A 4 7.85 19.45 -12.08
C LYS A 4 8.37 18.05 -12.45
N LEU A 5 7.69 16.98 -12.02
CA LEU A 5 8.04 15.60 -12.32
C LEU A 5 7.84 15.26 -13.81
N LYS A 6 6.77 15.76 -14.44
CA LYS A 6 6.58 15.64 -15.88
C LYS A 6 7.65 16.38 -16.66
N HIS A 7 8.05 17.56 -16.20
CA HIS A 7 9.15 18.31 -16.81
C HIS A 7 10.49 17.57 -16.69
N LEU A 8 10.80 16.97 -15.53
CA LEU A 8 11.97 16.10 -15.36
C LEU A 8 11.97 14.94 -16.36
N ARG A 9 10.82 14.30 -16.58
CA ARG A 9 10.71 13.22 -17.58
C ARG A 9 10.97 13.70 -19.00
N THR A 10 10.59 14.94 -19.34
CA THR A 10 10.93 15.53 -20.64
C THR A 10 12.44 15.80 -20.74
N LEU A 11 13.03 16.39 -19.71
CA LEU A 11 14.48 16.63 -19.65
C LEU A 11 15.29 15.33 -19.81
N HIS A 12 14.87 14.26 -19.14
CA HIS A 12 15.54 12.97 -19.27
C HIS A 12 15.47 12.42 -20.69
N ARG A 13 14.33 12.55 -21.36
CA ARG A 13 14.20 12.18 -22.78
C ARG A 13 15.10 13.03 -23.67
N ASP A 14 15.13 14.34 -23.44
CA ASP A 14 16.00 15.25 -24.18
C ASP A 14 17.49 14.87 -23.97
N PHE A 15 17.86 14.40 -22.78
CA PHE A 15 19.19 13.85 -22.49
C PHE A 15 19.47 12.57 -23.29
N GLU A 16 18.56 11.60 -23.27
CA GLU A 16 18.69 10.33 -24.01
C GLU A 16 18.84 10.55 -25.52
N ASP A 17 18.12 11.50 -26.09
CA ASP A 17 18.19 11.87 -27.51
C ASP A 17 19.58 12.42 -27.92
N LYS A 18 20.34 12.95 -26.95
CA LYS A 18 21.67 13.55 -27.16
C LYS A 18 22.82 12.56 -26.94
N LEU A 19 22.57 11.44 -26.25
CA LEU A 19 23.60 10.41 -26.01
C LEU A 19 24.28 9.86 -27.27
N PRO A 20 23.59 9.63 -28.41
CA PRO A 20 24.26 9.19 -29.63
C PRO A 20 25.25 10.22 -30.19
N LEU A 21 25.13 11.49 -29.78
CA LEU A 21 25.85 12.63 -30.33
C LEU A 21 27.01 13.10 -29.44
N LEU A 22 27.36 12.38 -28.37
CA LEU A 22 28.38 12.80 -27.38
C LEU A 22 29.80 13.03 -27.94
N ARG A 23 30.06 12.71 -29.21
CA ARG A 23 31.32 13.09 -29.87
C ARG A 23 31.34 14.56 -30.32
N ASP A 24 30.18 15.21 -30.35
CA ASP A 24 30.04 16.64 -30.56
C ASP A 24 30.14 17.36 -29.21
N PHE A 25 30.98 18.39 -29.15
CA PHE A 25 31.14 19.23 -27.98
C PHE A 25 29.82 19.88 -27.58
N GLN A 26 29.05 20.33 -28.58
CA GLN A 26 27.79 21.00 -28.32
C GLN A 26 26.78 20.06 -27.66
N ALA A 27 26.68 18.81 -28.14
CA ALA A 27 25.82 17.80 -27.53
C ALA A 27 26.25 17.46 -26.08
N LEU A 28 27.56 17.31 -25.83
CA LEU A 28 28.09 17.11 -24.47
C LEU A 28 27.75 18.28 -23.53
N SER A 29 27.90 19.51 -24.03
CA SER A 29 27.57 20.72 -23.27
C SER A 29 26.06 20.82 -22.99
N GLU A 30 25.22 20.48 -23.97
CA GLU A 30 23.77 20.41 -23.79
C GLU A 30 23.37 19.35 -22.76
N CYS A 31 23.93 18.14 -22.81
CA CYS A 31 23.73 17.11 -21.79
C CYS A 31 24.09 17.62 -20.39
N TYR A 32 25.20 18.34 -20.25
CA TYR A 32 25.61 18.92 -18.98
C TYR A 32 24.58 19.93 -18.43
N GLN A 33 24.05 20.79 -19.29
CA GLN A 33 23.02 21.76 -18.91
C GLN A 33 21.71 21.06 -18.52
N ILE A 34 21.30 20.02 -19.25
CA ILE A 34 20.11 19.23 -18.93
C ILE A 34 20.25 18.61 -17.53
N LEU A 35 21.37 17.95 -17.23
CA LEU A 35 21.59 17.32 -15.93
C LEU A 35 21.64 18.34 -14.78
N ASN A 36 22.22 19.53 -15.00
CA ASN A 36 22.15 20.61 -14.01
C ASN A 36 20.70 21.04 -13.72
N ARG A 37 19.87 21.12 -14.77
CA ARG A 37 18.47 21.47 -14.63
C ARG A 37 17.69 20.38 -13.91
N GLU A 38 17.97 19.12 -14.20
CA GLU A 38 17.38 17.98 -13.49
C GLU A 38 17.73 18.00 -12.00
N ILE A 39 19.01 18.21 -11.66
CA ILE A 39 19.47 18.33 -10.27
C ILE A 39 18.74 19.46 -9.55
N GLN A 40 18.64 20.64 -10.17
CA GLN A 40 17.93 21.78 -9.58
C GLN A 40 16.49 21.42 -9.24
N ILE A 41 15.76 20.81 -10.17
CA ILE A 41 14.35 20.45 -9.95
C ILE A 41 14.23 19.34 -8.90
N LEU A 42 15.12 18.34 -8.93
CA LEU A 42 15.14 17.27 -7.93
C LEU A 42 15.46 17.79 -6.53
N SER A 43 16.35 18.78 -6.38
CA SER A 43 16.60 19.44 -5.10
C SER A 43 15.36 20.18 -4.60
N GLU A 44 14.68 20.94 -5.45
CA GLU A 44 13.41 21.60 -5.07
C GLU A 44 12.33 20.58 -4.66
N ILE A 45 12.26 19.43 -5.34
CA ILE A 45 11.33 18.35 -4.98
C ILE A 45 11.75 17.70 -3.65
N SER A 46 13.05 17.52 -3.42
CA SER A 46 13.60 16.94 -2.19
C SER A 46 13.21 17.75 -0.94
N ASP A 47 13.18 19.08 -1.04
CA ASP A 47 12.77 19.97 0.06
C ASP A 47 11.30 19.75 0.47
N GLU A 48 10.46 19.27 -0.44
CA GLU A 48 9.05 18.99 -0.22
C GLU A 48 8.77 17.48 -0.02
N ALA A 49 9.74 16.61 -0.30
CA ALA A 49 9.55 15.15 -0.38
C ALA A 49 9.08 14.52 0.93
N PHE A 50 9.55 15.02 2.08
CA PHE A 50 9.16 14.50 3.41
C PHE A 50 7.65 14.57 3.66
N LYS A 51 6.94 15.50 3.00
CA LYS A 51 5.49 15.68 3.13
C LYS A 51 4.69 14.57 2.43
N LEU A 52 5.31 13.90 1.45
CA LEU A 52 4.68 12.87 0.62
C LEU A 52 4.98 11.44 1.11
N GLY A 53 5.89 11.30 2.08
CA GLY A 53 6.22 10.04 2.74
C GLY A 53 7.61 9.50 2.41
N ARG A 54 8.06 8.55 3.23
CA ARG A 54 9.43 7.99 3.17
C ARG A 54 9.76 7.29 1.86
N GLU A 55 8.78 6.66 1.22
CA GLU A 55 9.00 5.96 -0.04
C GLU A 55 9.22 6.95 -1.19
N PHE A 56 8.42 8.02 -1.26
CA PHE A 56 8.64 9.12 -2.20
C PHE A 56 10.01 9.76 -2.01
N GLU A 57 10.39 10.06 -0.77
CA GLU A 57 11.71 10.60 -0.43
C GLU A 57 12.85 9.68 -0.90
N ARG A 58 12.70 8.35 -0.76
CA ARG A 58 13.69 7.38 -1.23
C ARG A 58 13.89 7.48 -2.74
N TYR A 59 12.81 7.55 -3.52
CA TYR A 59 12.90 7.71 -4.97
C TYR A 59 13.61 9.01 -5.35
N VAL A 60 13.28 10.13 -4.70
CA VAL A 60 13.93 11.42 -4.97
C VAL A 60 15.44 11.35 -4.69
N GLN A 61 15.84 10.78 -3.55
CA GLN A 61 17.26 10.67 -3.18
C GLN A 61 18.04 9.73 -4.11
N GLU A 62 17.44 8.63 -4.53
CA GLU A 62 18.04 7.69 -5.47
C GLU A 62 18.20 8.32 -6.86
N THR A 63 17.15 8.97 -7.37
CA THR A 63 17.19 9.71 -8.64
C THR A 63 18.23 10.82 -8.59
N LEU A 64 18.28 11.64 -7.54
CA LEU A 64 19.27 12.70 -7.38
C LEU A 64 20.70 12.15 -7.40
N ARG A 65 20.95 11.03 -6.70
CA ARG A 65 22.25 10.37 -6.70
C ARG A 65 22.68 9.93 -8.10
N LEU A 66 21.76 9.34 -8.85
CA LEU A 66 22.02 8.86 -10.22
C LEU A 66 22.33 10.01 -11.18
N VAL A 67 21.54 11.09 -11.14
CA VAL A 67 21.75 12.26 -12.00
C VAL A 67 23.10 12.93 -11.69
N VAL A 68 23.48 13.05 -10.42
CA VAL A 68 24.79 13.57 -10.01
C VAL A 68 25.94 12.69 -10.52
N GLN A 69 25.79 11.36 -10.47
CA GLN A 69 26.80 10.44 -11.02
C GLN A 69 26.91 10.59 -12.54
N MET A 70 25.79 10.66 -13.27
CA MET A 70 25.80 10.88 -14.72
C MET A 70 26.46 12.21 -15.07
N LYS A 71 26.16 13.28 -14.33
CA LYS A 71 26.78 14.60 -14.50
C LYS A 71 28.29 14.53 -14.36
N GLY A 72 28.81 13.81 -13.36
CA GLY A 72 30.25 13.62 -13.19
C GLY A 72 30.90 12.95 -14.41
N LEU A 73 30.24 11.95 -15.00
CA LEU A 73 30.72 11.29 -16.22
C LEU A 73 30.73 12.24 -17.43
N ILE A 74 29.73 13.10 -17.55
CA ILE A 74 29.67 14.14 -18.60
C ILE A 74 30.75 15.21 -18.37
N GLU A 75 31.00 15.63 -17.13
CA GLU A 75 32.09 16.56 -16.78
C GLU A 75 33.47 16.00 -17.15
N ASP A 76 33.71 14.72 -16.86
CA ASP A 76 34.94 14.03 -17.28
C ASP A 76 35.10 14.02 -18.81
N ALA A 77 34.02 13.77 -19.56
CA ALA A 77 34.03 13.80 -21.02
C ALA A 77 34.29 15.21 -21.57
N LEU A 78 33.70 16.24 -20.98
CA LEU A 78 33.95 17.64 -21.35
C LEU A 78 35.40 18.04 -21.08
N ALA A 79 35.96 17.67 -19.92
CA ALA A 79 37.34 17.98 -19.56
C ALA A 79 38.36 17.32 -20.48
N THR A 80 38.01 16.17 -21.06
CA THR A 80 38.89 15.37 -21.93
C THR A 80 38.56 15.51 -23.42
N PHE A 81 37.72 16.47 -23.80
CA PHE A 81 37.17 16.55 -25.16
C PHE A 81 38.24 16.63 -26.28
N ASN A 82 39.32 17.37 -26.05
CA ASN A 82 40.40 17.53 -27.03
C ASN A 82 41.36 16.31 -27.09
N GLU A 83 41.20 15.35 -26.19
CA GLU A 83 42.05 14.17 -26.06
C GLU A 83 41.32 12.93 -26.57
N ARG A 84 41.44 12.64 -27.87
CA ARG A 84 40.65 11.62 -28.59
C ARG A 84 40.48 10.29 -27.83
N ASP A 85 41.57 9.70 -27.34
CA ASP A 85 41.54 8.40 -26.67
C ASP A 85 40.86 8.49 -25.29
N ARG A 86 41.04 9.60 -24.56
CA ARG A 86 40.40 9.82 -23.26
C ARG A 86 38.93 10.15 -23.40
N LEU A 87 38.55 10.96 -24.39
CA LEU A 87 37.14 11.25 -24.71
C LEU A 87 36.38 9.96 -25.05
N GLU A 88 36.93 9.11 -25.92
CA GLU A 88 36.28 7.85 -26.29
C GLU A 88 36.14 6.90 -25.09
N PHE A 89 37.09 6.92 -24.16
CA PHE A 89 36.98 6.17 -22.90
C PHE A 89 35.87 6.73 -21.98
N SER A 90 35.77 8.05 -21.83
CA SER A 90 34.71 8.71 -21.06
C SER A 90 33.33 8.44 -21.67
N ILE A 91 33.18 8.52 -22.98
CA ILE A 91 31.94 8.19 -23.70
C ILE A 91 31.53 6.74 -23.45
N ARG A 92 32.47 5.79 -23.47
CA ARG A 92 32.16 4.38 -23.16
C ARG A 92 31.63 4.19 -21.74
N LYS A 93 32.19 4.91 -20.76
CA LYS A 93 31.68 4.90 -19.39
C LYS A 93 30.26 5.45 -19.30
N ILE A 94 29.99 6.57 -19.97
CA ILE A 94 28.64 7.17 -20.04
C ILE A 94 27.65 6.16 -20.61
N ILE A 95 27.95 5.57 -21.77
CA ILE A 95 27.07 4.58 -22.42
C ILE A 95 26.87 3.35 -21.52
N GLN A 96 27.91 2.86 -20.86
CA GLN A 96 27.82 1.70 -19.98
C GLN A 96 26.96 1.99 -18.75
N PHE A 97 27.14 3.15 -18.12
CA PHE A 97 26.32 3.59 -17.00
C PHE A 97 24.86 3.82 -17.44
N ASN A 98 24.66 4.37 -18.65
CA ASN A 98 23.33 4.70 -19.17
C ASN A 98 22.37 3.52 -19.24
N ARG A 99 22.90 2.32 -19.52
CA ARG A 99 22.11 1.08 -19.65
C ARG A 99 21.23 0.79 -18.43
N ASN A 100 21.73 1.10 -17.24
CA ASN A 100 20.96 0.94 -16.00
C ASN A 100 20.32 2.25 -15.56
N TYR A 101 21.01 3.37 -15.80
CA TYR A 101 20.53 4.71 -15.46
C TYR A 101 19.16 5.00 -16.06
N ASP A 102 18.97 4.85 -17.38
CA ASP A 102 17.72 5.19 -18.05
C ASP A 102 16.53 4.41 -17.46
N TYR A 103 16.72 3.10 -17.28
CA TYR A 103 15.70 2.22 -16.70
C TYR A 103 15.33 2.66 -15.28
N ILE A 104 16.31 2.82 -14.38
CA ILE A 104 16.06 3.17 -12.98
C ILE A 104 15.47 4.58 -12.86
N LEU A 105 15.99 5.53 -13.63
CA LEU A 105 15.50 6.91 -13.61
C LEU A 105 14.05 6.98 -14.08
N THR A 106 13.72 6.28 -15.16
CA THR A 106 12.36 6.18 -15.69
C THR A 106 11.41 5.52 -14.68
N GLU A 107 11.82 4.43 -14.04
CA GLU A 107 11.03 3.74 -13.01
C GLU A 107 10.77 4.65 -11.81
N ASN A 108 11.79 5.35 -11.32
CA ASN A 108 11.65 6.29 -10.21
C ASN A 108 10.77 7.48 -10.57
N LEU A 109 10.94 8.08 -11.76
CA LEU A 109 10.10 9.19 -12.22
C LEU A 109 8.63 8.79 -12.33
N ASN A 110 8.34 7.62 -12.90
CA ASN A 110 6.96 7.11 -12.99
C ASN A 110 6.36 6.83 -11.61
N SER A 111 7.16 6.26 -10.70
CA SER A 111 6.74 6.01 -9.32
C SER A 111 6.42 7.32 -8.59
N MET A 112 7.29 8.32 -8.71
CA MET A 112 7.06 9.66 -8.14
C MET A 112 5.84 10.36 -8.73
N ILE A 113 5.63 10.28 -10.06
CA ILE A 113 4.43 10.85 -10.72
C ILE A 113 3.17 10.18 -10.17
N THR A 114 3.15 8.84 -10.13
CA THR A 114 2.00 8.08 -9.62
C THR A 114 1.69 8.44 -8.17
N TYR A 115 2.72 8.55 -7.33
CA TYR A 115 2.58 8.98 -5.95
C TYR A 115 2.01 10.40 -5.84
N ALA A 116 2.52 11.34 -6.64
CA ALA A 116 2.05 12.73 -6.62
C ALA A 116 0.61 12.85 -7.13
N GLU A 117 0.23 12.11 -8.17
CA GLU A 117 -1.15 12.03 -8.68
C GLU A 117 -2.10 11.41 -7.65
N PHE A 118 -1.67 10.34 -6.97
CA PHE A 118 -2.43 9.72 -5.89
C PHE A 118 -2.68 10.69 -4.73
N MET A 119 -1.66 11.43 -4.30
CA MET A 119 -1.80 12.44 -3.24
C MET A 119 -2.72 13.58 -3.66
N GLU A 120 -2.64 14.05 -4.92
CA GLU A 120 -3.56 15.07 -5.43
C GLU A 120 -5.02 14.57 -5.47
N ILE A 121 -5.23 13.29 -5.80
CA ILE A 121 -6.56 12.65 -5.76
C ILE A 121 -7.08 12.57 -4.31
N MET A 122 -6.24 12.20 -3.35
CA MET A 122 -6.60 12.17 -1.93
C MET A 122 -6.92 13.57 -1.39
N ASP A 123 -6.11 14.59 -1.73
CA ASP A 123 -6.35 15.99 -1.32
C ASP A 123 -7.65 16.55 -1.91
N LYS A 124 -8.06 16.06 -3.09
CA LYS A 124 -9.36 16.39 -3.72
C LYS A 124 -10.52 15.55 -3.19
N GLY A 125 -10.30 14.69 -2.19
CA GLY A 125 -11.34 13.89 -1.54
C GLY A 125 -11.77 12.63 -2.31
N GLY A 126 -11.05 12.23 -3.37
CA GLY A 126 -11.30 10.98 -4.08
C GLY A 126 -10.54 9.82 -3.41
N VAL A 127 -11.22 8.91 -2.73
CA VAL A 127 -10.60 7.64 -2.29
C VAL A 127 -11.05 6.52 -3.23
N PRO A 128 -10.15 5.88 -3.99
CA PRO A 128 -10.53 4.78 -4.87
C PRO A 128 -11.21 3.64 -4.09
N SER A 129 -12.29 3.10 -4.64
CA SER A 129 -13.17 2.13 -3.98
C SER A 129 -12.46 0.89 -3.43
N HIS A 130 -11.42 0.40 -4.10
CA HIS A 130 -10.62 -0.74 -3.65
C HIS A 130 -9.85 -0.45 -2.34
N PHE A 131 -9.45 0.81 -2.08
CA PHE A 131 -8.86 1.19 -0.80
C PHE A 131 -9.91 1.28 0.31
N MET A 132 -11.10 1.81 0.01
CA MET A 132 -12.23 1.78 0.94
C MET A 132 -12.59 0.34 1.33
N GLU A 133 -12.55 -0.58 0.38
CA GLU A 133 -12.79 -1.99 0.65
C GLU A 133 -11.70 -2.60 1.56
N ARG A 134 -10.43 -2.25 1.34
CA ARG A 134 -9.32 -2.69 2.22
C ARG A 134 -9.41 -2.10 3.62
N ILE A 135 -9.76 -0.82 3.75
CA ILE A 135 -9.96 -0.15 5.04
C ILE A 135 -11.14 -0.80 5.76
N SER A 136 -12.26 -1.02 5.08
CA SER A 136 -13.44 -1.69 5.65
C SER A 136 -13.12 -3.13 6.10
N LYS A 137 -12.32 -3.88 5.31
CA LYS A 137 -11.81 -5.20 5.71
C LYS A 137 -10.93 -5.12 6.97
N ALA A 138 -10.04 -4.13 7.06
CA ALA A 138 -9.20 -3.92 8.24
C ALA A 138 -10.02 -3.55 9.49
N GLU A 139 -11.01 -2.66 9.35
CA GLU A 139 -11.94 -2.31 10.43
C GLU A 139 -12.75 -3.51 10.91
N LYS A 140 -13.20 -4.36 9.98
CA LYS A 140 -13.88 -5.62 10.32
C LYS A 140 -12.97 -6.53 11.15
N ILE A 141 -11.71 -6.70 10.76
CA ILE A 141 -10.73 -7.49 11.52
C ILE A 141 -10.58 -6.94 12.95
N VAL A 142 -10.44 -5.62 13.12
CA VAL A 142 -10.31 -5.01 14.45
C VAL A 142 -11.55 -5.27 15.31
N LYS A 143 -12.75 -5.18 14.73
CA LYS A 143 -14.00 -5.53 15.43
C LYS A 143 -14.03 -6.99 15.85
N ASP A 144 -13.69 -7.91 14.92
CA ASP A 144 -13.66 -9.36 15.18
C ASP A 144 -12.67 -9.70 16.31
N PHE A 145 -11.47 -9.10 16.30
CA PHE A 145 -10.49 -9.26 17.38
C PHE A 145 -10.98 -8.71 18.72
N THR A 146 -11.62 -7.54 18.73
CA THR A 146 -12.17 -6.93 19.95
C THR A 146 -13.24 -7.84 20.57
N LEU A 147 -14.09 -8.43 19.74
CA LEU A 147 -15.10 -9.38 20.16
C LEU A 147 -14.47 -10.67 20.72
N LEU A 148 -13.46 -11.24 20.06
CA LEU A 148 -12.75 -12.42 20.56
C LEU A 148 -12.03 -12.15 21.89
N ILE A 149 -11.44 -10.96 22.07
CA ILE A 149 -10.85 -10.55 23.36
C ILE A 149 -11.93 -10.49 24.46
N LYS A 150 -13.10 -9.92 24.17
CA LYS A 150 -14.23 -9.90 25.10
C LYS A 150 -14.69 -11.31 25.43
N PHE A 151 -14.79 -12.19 24.43
CA PHE A 151 -15.18 -13.59 24.61
C PHE A 151 -14.18 -14.36 25.46
N LEU A 152 -12.87 -14.18 25.27
CA LEU A 152 -11.83 -14.77 26.12
C LEU A 152 -11.94 -14.33 27.58
N ARG A 153 -12.27 -13.04 27.82
CA ARG A 153 -12.55 -12.56 29.19
C ARG A 153 -13.78 -13.24 29.78
N LEU A 154 -14.86 -13.37 29.01
CA LEU A 154 -16.07 -14.08 29.46
C LEU A 154 -15.79 -15.56 29.77
N LEU A 155 -14.96 -16.25 28.98
CA LEU A 155 -14.54 -17.62 29.26
C LEU A 155 -13.80 -17.75 30.59
N TYR A 156 -13.05 -16.71 30.98
CA TYR A 156 -12.32 -16.70 32.24
C TYR A 156 -13.23 -16.31 33.43
N ASP A 157 -14.01 -15.24 33.28
CA ASP A 157 -14.79 -14.63 34.36
C ASP A 157 -16.14 -15.35 34.60
N ARG A 158 -16.81 -15.77 33.52
CA ARG A 158 -18.18 -16.31 33.52
C ARG A 158 -18.35 -17.47 32.53
N PRO A 159 -17.55 -18.56 32.61
CA PRO A 159 -17.64 -19.68 31.67
C PRO A 159 -19.02 -20.35 31.62
N SER A 160 -19.74 -20.35 32.75
CA SER A 160 -21.09 -20.91 32.85
C SER A 160 -22.10 -20.23 31.92
N ASP A 161 -21.94 -18.93 31.64
CA ASP A 161 -22.87 -18.19 30.79
C ASP A 161 -22.69 -18.59 29.32
N ILE A 162 -21.44 -18.74 28.88
CA ILE A 162 -21.11 -19.25 27.55
C ILE A 162 -21.63 -20.69 27.38
N PHE A 163 -21.38 -21.55 28.38
CA PHE A 163 -21.85 -22.94 28.34
C PHE A 163 -23.38 -23.01 28.25
N LYS A 164 -24.12 -22.20 29.02
CA LYS A 164 -25.59 -22.15 28.94
C LYS A 164 -26.07 -21.78 27.55
N VAL A 165 -25.49 -20.75 26.94
CA VAL A 165 -25.89 -20.29 25.59
C VAL A 165 -25.62 -21.37 24.54
N GLU A 166 -24.41 -21.94 24.53
CA GLU A 166 -24.04 -22.99 23.56
C GLU A 166 -24.88 -24.26 23.75
N PHE A 167 -25.01 -24.72 24.99
CA PHE A 167 -25.75 -25.95 25.32
C PHE A 167 -27.23 -25.84 24.97
N LEU A 168 -27.84 -24.69 25.28
CA LEU A 168 -29.24 -24.44 24.94
C LEU A 168 -29.43 -24.41 23.42
N LEU A 169 -28.55 -23.73 22.69
CA LEU A 169 -28.59 -23.70 21.23
C LEU A 169 -28.50 -25.12 20.64
N ARG A 170 -27.54 -25.94 21.11
CA ARG A 170 -27.42 -27.36 20.75
C ARG A 170 -28.70 -28.14 21.02
N THR A 171 -29.28 -27.95 22.20
CA THR A 171 -30.49 -28.67 22.62
C THR A 171 -31.68 -28.32 21.71
N LEU A 172 -31.87 -27.04 21.39
CA LEU A 172 -32.93 -26.58 20.51
C LEU A 172 -32.73 -27.08 19.07
N ASN A 173 -31.50 -27.04 18.56
CA ASN A 173 -31.18 -27.60 17.24
C ASN A 173 -31.46 -29.12 17.21
N ALA A 174 -31.09 -29.87 18.24
CA ALA A 174 -31.38 -31.31 18.36
C ALA A 174 -32.88 -31.62 18.47
N GLN A 175 -33.68 -30.71 19.02
CA GLN A 175 -35.14 -30.80 19.06
C GLN A 175 -35.83 -30.40 17.72
N GLY A 176 -35.04 -30.02 16.71
CA GLY A 176 -35.52 -29.72 15.36
C GLY A 176 -35.66 -28.23 15.04
N LEU A 177 -35.40 -27.31 15.99
CA LEU A 177 -35.33 -25.88 15.69
C LEU A 177 -34.00 -25.56 15.00
N LYS A 178 -33.96 -25.63 13.67
CA LYS A 178 -32.71 -25.43 12.90
C LYS A 178 -32.05 -24.07 13.06
N TRP A 179 -32.81 -23.00 13.29
CA TRP A 179 -32.30 -21.62 13.43
C TRP A 179 -32.99 -20.97 14.61
N VAL A 180 -32.20 -20.46 15.56
CA VAL A 180 -32.68 -19.95 16.84
C VAL A 180 -32.41 -18.46 16.95
N GLU A 181 -33.43 -17.69 17.34
CA GLU A 181 -33.33 -16.25 17.60
C GLU A 181 -32.70 -15.96 18.96
N VAL A 182 -31.93 -14.88 19.06
CA VAL A 182 -31.32 -14.43 20.34
C VAL A 182 -32.37 -14.23 21.44
N ARG A 183 -33.56 -13.73 21.07
CA ARG A 183 -34.69 -13.50 22.01
C ARG A 183 -35.20 -14.78 22.67
N HIS A 184 -35.03 -15.93 22.02
CA HIS A 184 -35.42 -17.21 22.59
C HIS A 184 -34.40 -17.64 23.65
N LEU A 185 -33.10 -17.47 23.35
CA LEU A 185 -32.01 -17.77 24.29
C LEU A 185 -32.03 -16.84 25.50
N GLU A 186 -32.35 -15.56 25.32
CA GLU A 186 -32.50 -14.59 26.42
C GLU A 186 -33.56 -15.02 27.44
N ARG A 187 -34.74 -15.45 26.96
CA ARG A 187 -35.85 -15.89 27.83
C ARG A 187 -35.49 -17.10 28.69
N GLU A 188 -34.73 -18.03 28.12
CA GLU A 188 -34.39 -19.31 28.77
C GLU A 188 -33.12 -19.22 29.64
N THR A 189 -32.13 -18.41 29.23
CA THR A 189 -30.85 -18.29 29.96
C THR A 189 -30.86 -17.17 31.00
N GLY A 190 -31.71 -16.16 30.83
CA GLY A 190 -31.72 -14.94 31.65
C GLY A 190 -30.52 -14.03 31.42
N ILE A 191 -29.67 -14.32 30.43
CA ILE A 191 -28.50 -13.52 30.07
C ILE A 191 -28.96 -12.35 29.18
N PRO A 192 -28.44 -11.12 29.38
CA PRO A 192 -28.80 -9.98 28.55
C PRO A 192 -28.61 -10.25 27.05
N ARG A 193 -29.55 -9.78 26.23
CA ARG A 193 -29.55 -10.01 24.78
C ARG A 193 -28.24 -9.64 24.08
N ASP A 194 -27.66 -8.50 24.45
CA ASP A 194 -26.39 -8.00 23.91
C ASP A 194 -25.23 -8.94 24.24
N GLU A 195 -25.21 -9.48 25.46
CA GLU A 195 -24.19 -10.45 25.87
C GLU A 195 -24.36 -11.80 25.16
N ILE A 196 -25.59 -12.30 25.01
CA ILE A 196 -25.85 -13.51 24.21
C ILE A 196 -25.42 -13.31 22.77
N GLN A 197 -25.72 -12.15 22.19
CA GLN A 197 -25.32 -11.84 20.83
C GLN A 197 -23.79 -11.85 20.69
N ASP A 198 -23.05 -11.21 21.60
CA ASP A 198 -21.59 -11.24 21.58
C ASP A 198 -21.03 -12.66 21.71
N ILE A 199 -21.61 -13.49 22.57
CA ILE A 199 -21.24 -14.90 22.72
C ILE A 199 -21.45 -15.65 21.40
N LEU A 200 -22.62 -15.51 20.77
CA LEU A 200 -22.95 -16.23 19.53
C LEU A 200 -22.13 -15.73 18.33
N GLU A 201 -21.88 -14.43 18.23
CA GLU A 201 -21.00 -13.87 17.20
C GLU A 201 -19.57 -14.37 17.39
N ALA A 202 -19.06 -14.43 18.63
CA ALA A 202 -17.74 -14.99 18.91
C ALA A 202 -17.67 -16.49 18.59
N LEU A 203 -18.67 -17.27 18.99
CA LEU A 203 -18.81 -18.69 18.63
C LEU A 203 -18.89 -18.89 17.11
N THR A 204 -19.47 -17.94 16.37
CA THR A 204 -19.50 -17.94 14.91
C THR A 204 -18.09 -17.68 14.33
N LEU A 205 -17.36 -16.71 14.87
CA LEU A 205 -15.99 -16.40 14.45
C LEU A 205 -15.02 -17.59 14.62
N ILE A 206 -15.18 -18.37 15.70
CA ILE A 206 -14.37 -19.57 15.94
C ILE A 206 -14.95 -20.85 15.28
N GLY A 207 -16.04 -20.73 14.53
CA GLY A 207 -16.60 -21.80 13.71
C GLY A 207 -17.45 -22.84 14.44
N ILE A 208 -17.90 -22.56 15.67
CA ILE A 208 -18.79 -23.44 16.45
C ILE A 208 -20.25 -23.27 16.04
N THR A 209 -20.63 -22.05 15.67
CA THR A 209 -22.01 -21.72 15.24
C THR A 209 -21.99 -21.06 13.87
N GLU A 210 -23.16 -21.03 13.22
CA GLU A 210 -23.41 -20.27 12.02
C GLU A 210 -24.47 -19.20 12.29
N ARG A 211 -24.35 -18.08 11.57
CA ARG A 211 -25.27 -16.94 11.64
C ARG A 211 -25.96 -16.73 10.30
N MET A 212 -27.25 -16.41 10.35
CA MET A 212 -28.03 -15.94 9.21
C MET A 212 -28.93 -14.77 9.64
N GLU A 213 -29.29 -13.89 8.72
CA GLU A 213 -30.33 -12.88 8.97
C GLU A 213 -31.69 -13.36 8.48
N ARG A 214 -32.72 -13.26 9.35
CA ARG A 214 -34.09 -13.63 9.03
C ARG A 214 -35.04 -12.58 9.60
N GLY A 215 -35.78 -11.90 8.72
CA GLY A 215 -36.77 -10.90 9.13
C GLY A 215 -36.18 -9.69 9.89
N GLY A 216 -34.91 -9.34 9.64
CA GLY A 216 -34.21 -8.27 10.34
C GLY A 216 -33.60 -8.67 11.70
N GLU A 217 -33.67 -9.95 12.07
CA GLU A 217 -33.00 -10.48 13.26
C GLU A 217 -31.92 -11.50 12.90
N SER A 218 -30.83 -11.52 13.67
CA SER A 218 -29.81 -12.57 13.59
C SER A 218 -30.36 -13.86 14.20
N VAL A 219 -30.29 -14.95 13.45
CA VAL A 219 -30.58 -16.31 13.89
C VAL A 219 -29.33 -17.17 13.81
N TYR A 220 -29.20 -18.10 14.75
CA TYR A 220 -28.00 -18.90 14.93
C TYR A 220 -28.32 -20.39 14.94
N ARG A 221 -27.34 -21.20 14.56
CA ARG A 221 -27.37 -22.65 14.70
C ARG A 221 -26.00 -23.17 15.02
N VAL A 222 -25.92 -24.30 15.71
CA VAL A 222 -24.64 -25.01 15.87
C VAL A 222 -24.24 -25.55 14.51
N ARG A 223 -22.94 -25.42 14.19
CA ARG A 223 -22.40 -25.99 12.97
C ARG A 223 -22.41 -27.51 13.13
N ASP A 224 -23.06 -28.21 12.20
CA ASP A 224 -23.09 -29.67 12.22
C ASP A 224 -21.65 -30.18 12.07
N SER A 225 -21.08 -30.72 13.13
CA SER A 225 -19.74 -31.35 13.11
C SER A 225 -19.82 -32.79 12.59
N GLY A 226 -20.63 -33.03 11.56
CA GLY A 226 -20.91 -34.34 10.99
C GLY A 226 -20.98 -34.30 9.46
N GLU A 227 -20.00 -35.00 8.86
CA GLU A 227 -19.78 -35.32 7.43
C GLU A 227 -19.22 -34.20 6.54
N ASP A 228 -17.90 -33.98 6.67
CA ASP A 228 -16.92 -34.03 5.55
C ASP A 228 -15.66 -34.79 6.03
#